data_AF-A0A2U2BB10-F1
#
_entry.id   AF-A0A2U2BB10-F1
#
_cell.length_a   1.000
_cell.length_b   1.000
_cell.length_c   1.000
_cell.angle_alpha   90.00
_cell.angle_beta   90.00
_cell.angle_gamma   90.00
#
_symmetry.space_group_name_H-M   'P 1'
#
loop_
_entity.id
_entity.type
_entity.pdbx_description
1 polymer ?
#
loop_
_entity_poly.entity_id
_entity_poly.type
_entity_poly.pdbx_seq_one_letter_code
_entity_poly.pdbx_strand_id
1 'polypeptide(L)'
;MSGGNCPETPRQKMIGMMYLFLTAMLALNVSGELLKAFQLVDESIQKTIETMEQKTDMLYSEFRSAYEFNEDKVEEKYLDAMTVQQEADSLVKHIEDIKYLIVRAVDNPEATPDNYSGIDNQDIAAQKMITEKGGARSEELKNHLKHYRDTLLSMVAEEDTTLMDAINSTLTPKDPPAEEGVEKSWESEKFEHLPVSASLALMSQLQSEVRNVESDVVRYLYGKIDEGAFVFNKIEAIVIPRSEYVIRGDEYYAEIMLAARDTTQPPVVTVNGKELPIENGRGILRIPANSTGEKEWSGEIAVMGPDGTYKRRDVSGEFLVSQPSVVISPTKMNVFYVGVENPVEVSVPGVPSEDLDVRITNARMTKKGSNQYAVMPNSNAIGREAVISVRANINDQSQSLGSQKFRVKRVPDPVATVAGMRGGSINKNLLLAQRAVIAKMDNFDFDLTFRVVSFTVSTIKSGYLQSVSSESAVITTEQKELIRNSGVGSAVMINNIMAKGPDGSTRDLGSISFTLN
;
A
#
# COMPACT_ATOMS: atom_id res chain seq x y z
N MET A 1 0.64 61.18 97.04
CA MET A 1 1.66 60.68 97.98
C MET A 1 2.81 60.13 97.16
N SER A 2 3.97 60.78 97.25
CA SER A 2 5.20 60.42 96.55
C SER A 2 5.79 59.16 97.19
N GLY A 3 5.62 58.00 96.54
CA GLY A 3 6.34 56.79 96.90
C GLY A 3 7.77 56.90 96.37
N GLY A 4 8.72 57.11 97.28
CA GLY A 4 10.14 57.20 96.94
C GLY A 4 10.64 55.90 96.31
N ASN A 5 11.32 56.02 95.17
CA ASN A 5 12.18 54.99 94.60
C ASN A 5 13.28 54.66 95.62
N CYS A 6 13.12 53.55 96.34
CA CYS A 6 14.28 52.87 96.93
C CYS A 6 15.22 52.49 95.78
N PRO A 7 16.51 52.90 95.80
CA PRO A 7 17.47 52.44 94.81
C PRO A 7 17.53 50.92 94.86
N GLU A 8 17.25 50.24 93.74
CA GLU A 8 17.42 48.79 93.65
C GLU A 8 18.80 48.41 94.16
N THR A 9 18.84 47.51 95.14
CA THR A 9 20.11 47.02 95.69
C THR A 9 20.93 46.36 94.57
N PRO A 10 22.27 46.38 94.61
CA PRO A 10 23.11 45.72 93.60
C PRO A 10 22.71 44.27 93.33
N ARG A 11 22.17 43.58 94.33
CA ARG A 11 21.59 42.23 94.23
C ARG A 11 20.32 42.19 93.37
N GLN A 12 19.41 43.16 93.51
CA GLN A 12 18.21 43.26 92.67
C GLN A 12 18.55 43.61 91.22
N LYS A 13 19.53 44.48 90.98
CA LYS A 13 20.05 44.74 89.62
C LYS A 13 20.69 43.50 88.99
N MET A 14 21.46 42.72 89.76
CA MET A 14 21.99 41.45 89.28
C MET A 14 20.89 40.43 88.98
N ILE A 15 19.87 40.33 89.83
CA ILE A 15 18.72 39.43 89.58
C ILE A 15 17.91 39.90 88.36
N GLY A 16 17.71 41.20 88.19
CA GLY A 16 17.03 41.77 87.02
C GLY A 16 17.81 41.57 85.72
N MET A 17 19.14 41.75 85.73
CA MET A 17 19.98 41.45 84.57
C MET A 17 20.03 39.94 84.26
N MET A 18 20.06 39.08 85.29
CA MET A 18 19.98 37.62 85.09
C MET A 18 18.62 37.21 84.54
N TYR A 19 17.51 37.82 84.99
CA TYR A 19 16.18 37.53 84.49
C TYR A 19 16.03 38.01 83.04
N LEU A 20 16.51 39.21 82.71
CA LEU A 20 16.57 39.70 81.32
C LEU A 20 17.42 38.78 80.44
N PHE A 21 18.57 38.32 80.91
CA PHE A 21 19.44 37.41 80.16
C PHE A 21 18.78 36.03 79.99
N LEU A 22 18.11 35.50 81.02
CA LEU A 22 17.40 34.22 80.95
C LEU A 22 16.15 34.32 80.06
N THR A 23 15.40 35.40 80.13
CA THR A 23 14.25 35.67 79.25
C THR A 23 14.72 35.89 77.82
N ALA A 24 15.84 36.56 77.59
CA ALA A 24 16.45 36.69 76.26
C ALA A 24 16.94 35.32 75.73
N MET A 25 17.57 34.48 76.55
CA MET A 25 17.97 33.12 76.15
C MET A 25 16.76 32.22 75.85
N LEU A 26 15.69 32.30 76.66
CA LEU A 26 14.45 31.56 76.39
C LEU A 26 13.73 32.06 75.13
N ALA A 27 13.84 33.35 74.82
CA ALA A 27 13.28 33.94 73.61
C ALA A 27 14.12 33.64 72.35
N LEU A 28 15.43 33.39 72.48
CA LEU A 28 16.31 32.97 71.39
C LEU A 28 16.14 31.48 71.04
N ASN A 29 15.75 30.65 72.01
CA ASN A 29 15.44 29.25 71.74
C ASN A 29 14.08 29.09 71.07
N VAL A 30 14.07 28.33 69.98
CA VAL A 30 12.86 28.03 69.22
C VAL A 30 11.96 27.08 70.04
N SER A 31 10.64 27.30 70.00
CA SER A 31 9.69 26.45 70.71
C SER A 31 9.70 25.03 70.15
N GLY A 32 9.59 24.01 71.03
CA GLY A 32 9.58 22.60 70.61
C GLY A 32 8.44 22.26 69.64
N GLU A 33 7.32 22.98 69.70
CA GLU A 33 6.22 22.84 68.74
C GLU A 33 6.61 23.32 67.34
N LEU A 34 7.39 24.41 67.22
CA LEU A 34 7.87 24.91 65.94
C LEU A 34 8.90 23.95 65.30
N LEU A 35 9.78 23.37 66.10
CA LEU A 35 10.75 22.37 65.62
C LEU A 35 10.05 21.13 65.05
N LYS A 36 9.00 20.65 65.73
CA LYS A 36 8.18 19.54 65.25
C LYS A 36 7.43 19.90 63.97
N ALA A 37 6.97 21.14 63.83
CA ALA A 37 6.33 21.61 62.61
C ALA A 37 7.31 21.55 61.40
N PHE A 38 8.58 21.93 61.58
CA PHE A 38 9.58 21.81 60.51
C PHE A 38 9.83 20.36 60.08
N GLN A 39 9.92 19.42 61.02
CA GLN A 39 10.06 18.00 60.68
C GLN A 39 8.84 17.46 59.92
N LEU A 40 7.63 17.83 60.33
CA LEU A 40 6.40 17.41 59.64
C LEU A 40 6.32 17.99 58.22
N VAL A 41 6.78 19.23 58.02
CA VAL A 41 6.88 19.84 56.69
C VAL A 41 7.91 19.10 55.85
N ASP A 42 9.08 18.81 56.40
CA ASP A 42 10.14 18.05 55.71
C ASP A 42 9.64 16.67 55.27
N GLU A 43 9.03 15.90 56.16
CA GLU A 43 8.43 14.60 55.84
C GLU A 43 7.35 14.70 54.74
N SER A 44 6.55 15.77 54.75
CA SER A 44 5.54 16.00 53.71
C SER A 44 6.17 16.33 52.36
N ILE A 45 7.26 17.09 52.34
CA ILE A 45 8.00 17.42 51.13
C ILE A 45 8.69 16.15 50.58
N GLN A 46 9.30 15.33 51.43
CA GLN A 46 9.90 14.05 51.02
C GLN A 46 8.88 13.11 50.35
N LYS A 47 7.67 12.97 50.91
CA LYS A 47 6.57 12.22 50.25
C LYS A 47 6.16 12.82 48.91
N THR A 48 6.24 14.14 48.78
CA THR A 48 5.95 14.83 47.52
C THR A 48 7.03 14.51 46.49
N ILE A 49 8.31 14.56 46.87
CA ILE A 49 9.45 14.15 46.05
C ILE A 49 9.27 12.72 45.55
N GLU A 50 9.02 11.75 46.44
CA GLU A 50 8.80 10.34 46.06
C GLU A 50 7.66 10.18 45.04
N THR A 51 6.55 10.90 45.24
CA THR A 51 5.41 10.87 44.32
C THR A 51 5.75 11.48 42.97
N MET A 52 6.58 12.53 42.95
CA MET A 52 7.02 13.18 41.73
C MET A 52 8.03 12.33 40.97
N GLU A 53 8.99 11.72 41.65
CA GLU A 53 9.93 10.76 41.05
C GLU A 53 9.18 9.61 40.38
N GLN A 54 8.20 9.00 41.06
CA GLN A 54 7.37 7.95 40.44
C GLN A 54 6.64 8.42 39.17
N LYS A 55 6.15 9.66 39.15
CA LYS A 55 5.48 10.23 37.96
C LYS A 55 6.45 10.53 36.84
N THR A 56 7.62 11.06 37.16
CA THR A 56 8.65 11.38 36.18
C THR A 56 9.26 10.09 35.62
N ASP A 57 9.44 9.04 36.42
CA ASP A 57 9.87 7.72 35.97
C ASP A 57 8.90 7.09 34.97
N MET A 58 7.59 7.23 35.19
CA MET A 58 6.58 6.81 34.20
C MET A 58 6.75 7.57 32.88
N LEU A 59 6.98 8.88 32.95
CA LEU A 59 7.21 9.71 31.76
C LEU A 59 8.49 9.31 31.01
N TYR A 60 9.60 9.03 31.71
CA TYR A 60 10.80 8.48 31.10
C TYR A 60 10.56 7.12 30.44
N SER A 61 9.73 6.26 31.05
CA SER A 61 9.34 4.98 30.45
C SER A 61 8.53 5.17 29.17
N GLU A 62 7.59 6.12 29.14
CA GLU A 62 6.84 6.48 27.93
C GLU A 62 7.76 7.02 26.84
N PHE A 63 8.70 7.89 27.20
CA PHE A 63 9.72 8.44 26.30
C PHE A 63 10.59 7.32 25.70
N ARG A 64 11.04 6.36 26.50
CA ARG A 64 11.80 5.20 26.03
C ARG A 64 10.99 4.34 25.07
N SER A 65 9.72 4.06 25.37
CA SER A 65 8.84 3.32 24.46
C SER A 65 8.62 4.05 23.13
N ALA A 66 8.52 5.39 23.16
CA ALA A 66 8.43 6.19 21.94
C ALA A 66 9.72 6.11 21.10
N TYR A 67 10.89 6.14 21.75
CA TYR A 67 12.19 5.97 21.11
C TYR A 67 12.36 4.59 20.47
N GLU A 68 11.95 3.51 21.16
CA GLU A 68 11.97 2.15 20.60
C GLU A 68 11.06 1.99 19.37
N PHE A 69 9.99 2.77 19.28
CA PHE A 69 9.06 2.73 18.15
C PHE A 69 9.54 3.56 16.96
N ASN A 70 10.21 4.70 17.20
CA ASN A 70 10.63 5.62 16.16
C ASN A 70 11.91 6.38 16.56
N GLU A 71 13.03 5.66 16.51
CA GLU A 71 14.36 6.15 16.89
C GLU A 71 14.70 7.48 16.17
N ASP A 72 14.64 7.52 14.84
CA ASP A 72 15.03 8.69 14.03
C ASP A 72 14.29 9.98 14.42
N LYS A 73 13.02 9.87 14.83
CA LYS A 73 12.20 11.04 15.20
C LYS A 73 12.44 11.49 16.64
N VAL A 74 12.80 10.55 17.52
CA VAL A 74 12.74 10.74 18.98
C VAL A 74 14.14 10.93 19.60
N GLU A 75 15.19 10.47 18.91
CA GLU A 75 16.57 10.43 19.42
C GLU A 75 17.03 11.72 20.09
N GLU A 76 16.94 12.86 19.40
CA GLU A 76 17.40 14.16 19.92
C GLU A 76 16.75 14.50 21.26
N LYS A 77 15.42 14.45 21.33
CA LYS A 77 14.65 14.82 22.53
C LYS A 77 14.78 13.79 23.65
N TYR A 78 14.98 12.52 23.29
CA TYR A 78 15.26 11.47 24.26
C TYR A 78 16.63 11.65 24.91
N LEU A 79 17.67 11.97 24.13
CA LEU A 79 19.00 12.26 24.67
C LEU A 79 18.98 13.47 25.59
N ASP A 80 18.30 14.55 25.19
CA ASP A 80 18.08 15.73 26.04
C ASP A 80 17.42 15.34 27.37
N ALA A 81 16.33 14.56 27.33
CA ALA A 81 15.64 14.09 28.53
C ALA A 81 16.53 13.23 29.44
N MET A 82 17.41 12.40 28.88
CA MET A 82 18.38 11.64 29.68
C MET A 82 19.44 12.54 30.33
N THR A 83 19.87 13.61 29.64
CA THR A 83 20.74 14.63 30.25
C THR A 83 20.03 15.35 31.39
N VAL A 84 18.75 15.72 31.22
CA VAL A 84 17.93 16.31 32.30
C VAL A 84 17.90 15.40 33.53
N GLN A 85 17.63 14.10 33.35
CA GLN A 85 17.62 13.13 34.44
C GLN A 85 18.96 13.08 35.19
N GLN A 86 20.06 12.96 34.44
CA GLN A 86 21.40 12.84 35.01
C GLN A 86 21.80 14.07 35.83
N GLU A 87 21.52 15.27 35.32
CA GLU A 87 21.82 16.52 36.01
C GLU A 87 20.93 16.72 37.25
N ALA A 88 19.64 16.37 37.15
CA ALA A 88 18.72 16.42 38.29
C ALA A 88 19.15 15.46 39.40
N ASP A 89 19.48 14.20 39.07
CA ASP A 89 19.95 13.19 40.02
C ASP A 89 21.27 13.61 40.68
N SER A 90 22.19 14.19 39.91
CA SER A 90 23.46 14.72 40.40
C SER A 90 23.24 15.83 41.42
N LEU A 91 22.36 16.79 41.12
CA LEU A 91 22.05 17.91 42.00
C LEU A 91 21.29 17.47 43.26
N VAL A 92 20.26 16.63 43.14
CA VAL A 92 19.51 16.10 44.28
C VAL A 92 20.43 15.31 45.21
N LYS A 93 21.33 14.49 44.65
CA LYS A 93 22.35 13.77 45.41
C LYS A 93 23.32 14.71 46.14
N HIS A 94 23.76 15.78 45.47
CA HIS A 94 24.61 16.79 46.11
C HIS A 94 23.92 17.47 47.29
N ILE A 95 22.63 17.82 47.16
CA ILE A 95 21.84 18.38 48.26
C ILE A 95 21.70 17.35 49.39
N GLU A 96 21.47 16.08 49.06
CA GLU A 96 21.36 15.00 50.05
C GLU A 96 22.67 14.79 50.81
N ASP A 97 23.83 14.80 50.13
CA ASP A 97 25.15 14.72 50.74
C ASP A 97 25.40 15.89 51.72
N ILE A 98 24.90 17.08 51.41
CA ILE A 98 24.94 18.25 52.31
C ILE A 98 24.05 18.03 53.54
N LYS A 99 22.83 17.50 53.37
CA LYS A 99 21.94 17.15 54.49
C LYS A 99 22.61 16.16 55.44
N TYR A 100 23.22 15.09 54.90
CA TYR A 100 24.01 14.13 55.69
C TYR A 100 25.21 14.78 56.40
N LEU A 101 25.92 15.69 55.74
CA LEU A 101 27.04 16.40 56.33
C LEU A 101 26.61 17.23 57.56
N ILE A 102 25.45 17.89 57.48
CA ILE A 102 24.93 18.73 58.55
C ILE A 102 24.48 17.87 59.73
N VAL A 103 23.62 16.86 59.52
CA VAL A 103 23.10 16.02 60.63
C VAL A 103 24.20 15.25 61.36
N ARG A 104 25.20 14.74 60.64
CA ARG A 104 26.33 14.03 61.25
C ARG A 104 27.25 14.95 62.05
N ALA A 105 27.30 16.23 61.70
CA ALA A 105 28.06 17.22 62.44
C ALA A 105 27.35 17.68 63.72
N VAL A 106 26.02 17.64 63.72
CA VAL A 106 25.18 17.95 64.88
C VAL A 106 25.21 16.83 65.91
N ASP A 107 25.05 15.58 65.47
CA ASP A 107 24.90 14.44 66.37
C ASP A 107 26.09 13.47 66.32
N ASN A 108 26.02 12.48 65.43
CA ASN A 108 26.97 11.38 65.35
C ASN A 108 27.10 10.86 63.90
N PRO A 109 28.14 10.08 63.59
CA PRO A 109 28.36 9.58 62.23
C PRO A 109 27.23 8.71 61.64
N GLU A 110 26.41 8.10 62.50
CA GLU A 110 25.27 7.24 62.11
C GLU A 110 23.96 8.03 61.95
N ALA A 111 23.97 9.35 62.20
CA ALA A 111 22.80 10.20 62.03
C ALA A 111 22.38 10.30 60.55
N THR A 112 21.07 10.30 60.31
CA THR A 112 20.47 10.45 58.98
C THR A 112 19.53 11.67 58.96
N PRO A 113 19.21 12.22 57.78
CA PRO A 113 18.24 13.30 57.66
C PRO A 113 16.87 13.00 58.29
N ASP A 114 16.47 11.73 58.33
CA ASP A 114 15.21 11.28 58.96
C ASP A 114 15.32 11.01 60.47
N ASN A 115 16.54 10.87 61.01
CA ASN A 115 16.75 10.48 62.40
C ASN A 115 18.00 11.14 63.01
N TYR A 116 17.76 12.25 63.70
CA TYR A 116 18.75 13.08 64.37
C TYR A 116 18.11 13.77 65.59
N SER A 117 18.90 14.05 66.62
CA SER A 117 18.48 14.58 67.94
C SER A 117 18.71 16.08 68.09
N GLY A 118 19.75 16.66 67.47
CA GLY A 118 20.06 18.09 67.58
C GLY A 118 19.23 18.99 66.64
N ILE A 119 17.91 18.81 66.70
CA ILE A 119 16.90 19.47 65.85
C ILE A 119 16.89 21.00 66.04
N ASP A 120 17.18 21.46 67.26
CA ASP A 120 17.16 22.86 67.69
C ASP A 120 18.45 23.62 67.42
N ASN A 121 19.54 22.95 67.01
CA ASN A 121 20.82 23.58 66.81
C ASN A 121 20.78 24.62 65.68
N GLN A 122 21.19 25.86 65.96
CA GLN A 122 21.14 26.97 65.00
C GLN A 122 22.49 27.31 64.36
N ASP A 123 23.58 26.72 64.85
CA ASP A 123 24.94 27.13 64.48
C ASP A 123 25.54 26.22 63.41
N ILE A 124 25.25 24.91 63.46
CA ILE A 124 25.97 23.91 62.66
C ILE A 124 25.69 24.06 61.16
N ALA A 125 24.46 24.37 60.77
CA ALA A 125 24.12 24.58 59.36
C ALA A 125 24.93 25.75 58.76
N ALA A 126 24.89 26.93 59.41
CA ALA A 126 25.70 28.09 59.05
C ALA A 126 27.20 27.79 59.09
N GLN A 127 27.68 27.10 60.13
CA GLN A 127 29.08 26.72 60.25
C GLN A 127 29.53 25.87 59.06
N LYS A 128 28.76 24.86 58.66
CA LYS A 128 29.12 23.97 57.55
C LYS A 128 29.03 24.65 56.20
N MET A 129 27.99 25.45 55.97
CA MET A 129 27.67 25.99 54.65
C MET A 129 28.34 27.34 54.36
N ILE A 130 28.49 28.20 55.38
CA ILE A 130 28.93 29.59 55.24
C ILE A 130 30.35 29.79 55.80
N THR A 131 30.63 29.29 57.01
CA THR A 131 31.89 29.59 57.71
C THR A 131 33.05 28.68 57.29
N GLU A 132 32.81 27.36 57.26
CA GLU A 132 33.84 26.38 56.90
C GLU A 132 34.26 26.51 55.44
N LYS A 133 35.55 26.30 55.17
CA LYS A 133 36.16 26.44 53.83
C LYS A 133 35.88 27.81 53.17
N GLY A 134 35.58 28.85 53.95
CA GLY A 134 35.29 30.20 53.44
C GLY A 134 34.04 30.26 52.57
N GLY A 135 33.00 29.48 52.88
CA GLY A 135 31.71 29.52 52.17
C GLY A 135 31.67 28.71 50.88
N ALA A 136 32.74 27.98 50.56
CA ALA A 136 32.87 27.24 49.29
C ALA A 136 31.71 26.25 49.03
N ARG A 137 31.10 25.67 50.08
CA ARG A 137 29.99 24.71 49.93
C ARG A 137 28.70 25.38 49.45
N SER A 138 28.38 26.57 49.97
CA SER A 138 27.23 27.34 49.49
C SER A 138 27.42 27.80 48.06
N GLU A 139 28.64 28.22 47.71
CA GLU A 139 28.96 28.62 46.34
C GLU A 139 28.92 27.44 45.36
N GLU A 140 29.40 26.27 45.77
CA GLU A 140 29.29 25.03 44.98
C GLU A 140 27.82 24.66 44.70
N LEU A 141 26.97 24.67 45.73
CA LEU A 141 25.53 24.42 45.57
C LEU A 141 24.86 25.43 44.62
N LYS A 142 25.16 26.72 44.77
CA LYS A 142 24.65 27.75 43.85
C LYS A 142 25.10 27.52 42.42
N ASN A 143 26.34 27.08 42.22
CA ASN A 143 26.88 26.82 40.89
C ASN A 143 26.27 25.56 40.26
N HIS A 144 26.01 24.51 41.03
CA HIS A 144 25.24 23.36 40.54
C HIS A 144 23.80 23.74 40.17
N LEU A 145 23.12 24.58 40.97
CA LEU A 145 21.79 25.11 40.64
C LEU A 145 21.79 25.92 39.34
N LYS A 146 22.76 26.84 39.18
CA LYS A 146 22.92 27.63 37.95
C LYS A 146 23.23 26.75 36.75
N HIS A 147 24.13 25.78 36.90
CA HIS A 147 24.47 24.85 35.84
C HIS A 147 23.25 24.05 35.37
N TYR A 148 22.53 23.44 36.31
CA TYR A 148 21.31 22.71 36.01
C TYR A 148 20.30 23.60 35.28
N ARG A 149 20.02 24.80 35.81
CA ARG A 149 19.14 25.79 35.17
C ARG A 149 19.57 26.11 33.73
N ASP A 150 20.83 26.44 33.53
CA ASP A 150 21.35 26.86 32.22
C ASP A 150 21.30 25.70 31.21
N THR A 151 21.56 24.47 31.65
CA THR A 151 21.38 23.26 30.84
C THR A 151 19.92 23.11 30.41
N LEU A 152 18.96 23.21 31.34
CA LEU A 152 17.53 23.13 31.02
C LEU A 152 17.07 24.22 30.04
N LEU A 153 17.54 25.46 30.23
CA LEU A 153 17.20 26.57 29.35
C LEU A 153 17.71 26.37 27.92
N SER A 154 18.82 25.63 27.73
CA SER A 154 19.33 25.33 26.39
C SER A 154 18.50 24.28 25.64
N MET A 155 17.62 23.54 26.33
CA MET A 155 16.76 22.49 25.77
C MET A 155 15.32 22.99 25.50
N VAL A 156 14.97 24.19 25.97
CA VAL A 156 13.66 24.82 25.78
C VAL A 156 13.77 25.86 24.66
N ALA A 157 12.76 25.93 23.80
CA ALA A 157 12.75 26.89 22.69
C ALA A 157 12.55 28.32 23.23
N GLU A 158 13.21 29.31 22.62
CA GLU A 158 13.17 30.71 23.08
C GLU A 158 11.74 31.30 23.04
N GLU A 159 10.87 30.75 22.22
CA GLU A 159 9.47 31.18 22.08
C GLU A 159 8.59 30.74 23.26
N ASP A 160 8.96 29.69 23.99
CA ASP A 160 8.18 29.11 25.08
C ASP A 160 8.49 29.80 26.42
N THR A 161 8.22 31.11 26.47
CA THR A 161 8.60 32.02 27.56
C THR A 161 8.04 31.61 28.92
N THR A 162 6.87 30.95 28.97
CA THR A 162 6.24 30.52 30.23
C THR A 162 7.06 29.48 30.98
N LEU A 163 7.64 28.51 30.25
CA LEU A 163 8.47 27.47 30.87
C LEU A 163 9.85 28.03 31.23
N MET A 164 10.43 28.87 30.36
CA MET A 164 11.68 29.56 30.65
C MET A 164 11.59 30.44 31.90
N ASP A 165 10.49 31.18 32.07
CA ASP A 165 10.25 32.02 33.25
C ASP A 165 10.12 31.17 34.52
N ALA A 166 9.39 30.04 34.45
CA ALA A 166 9.24 29.12 35.58
C ALA A 166 10.56 28.48 36.01
N ILE A 167 11.41 28.06 35.05
CA ILE A 167 12.76 27.55 35.31
C ILE A 167 13.60 28.63 35.98
N ASN A 168 13.61 29.84 35.42
CA ASN A 168 14.39 30.96 35.93
C ASN A 168 13.93 31.42 37.33
N SER A 169 12.63 31.46 37.60
CA SER A 169 12.10 31.87 38.89
C SER A 169 12.42 30.87 39.99
N THR A 170 12.44 29.58 39.66
CA THR A 170 12.58 28.49 40.63
C THR A 170 14.05 28.19 40.95
N LEU A 171 14.91 28.07 39.93
CA LEU A 171 16.28 27.58 40.11
C LEU A 171 17.34 28.68 40.26
N THR A 172 16.95 29.96 40.18
CA THR A 172 17.92 31.05 40.38
C THR A 172 18.08 31.33 41.88
N PRO A 173 19.28 31.10 42.48
CA PRO A 173 19.54 31.49 43.86
C PRO A 173 19.64 33.02 43.92
N LYS A 174 18.51 33.68 44.21
CA LYS A 174 18.42 35.14 44.36
C LYS A 174 18.52 35.50 45.83
N ASP A 175 19.26 36.55 46.12
CA ASP A 175 19.31 37.11 47.47
C ASP A 175 17.92 37.68 47.83
N PRO A 176 17.44 37.46 49.07
CA PRO A 176 16.17 38.00 49.52
C PRO A 176 16.17 39.54 49.52
N PRO A 177 14.99 40.17 49.40
CA PRO A 177 14.89 41.62 49.51
C PRO A 177 15.38 42.09 50.89
N ALA A 178 16.03 43.25 50.94
CA ALA A 178 16.55 43.81 52.19
C ALA A 178 15.41 44.07 53.19
N GLU A 179 15.52 43.48 54.38
CA GLU A 179 14.61 43.70 55.50
C GLU A 179 15.27 44.63 56.52
N GLU A 180 14.56 45.69 56.92
CA GLU A 180 15.04 46.66 57.92
C GLU A 180 16.43 47.27 57.63
N GLY A 181 16.81 47.35 56.36
CA GLY A 181 18.11 47.90 55.92
C GLY A 181 19.29 46.92 55.99
N VAL A 182 19.02 45.64 56.29
CA VAL A 182 20.01 44.56 56.28
C VAL A 182 19.87 43.75 55.00
N GLU A 183 20.91 43.74 54.17
CA GLU A 183 21.03 42.82 53.04
C GLU A 183 21.45 41.45 53.57
N LYS A 184 20.72 40.41 53.18
CA LYS A 184 21.05 39.01 53.48
C LYS A 184 21.35 38.28 52.17
N SER A 185 22.35 37.42 52.17
CA SER A 185 22.61 36.54 51.03
C SER A 185 21.66 35.35 51.03
N TRP A 186 21.50 34.70 49.88
CA TRP A 186 20.69 33.48 49.73
C TRP A 186 21.08 32.38 50.73
N GLU A 187 22.37 32.13 50.93
CA GLU A 187 22.84 31.13 51.89
C GLU A 187 22.59 31.52 53.35
N SER A 188 22.62 32.82 53.67
CA SER A 188 22.24 33.32 54.99
C SER A 188 20.75 33.04 55.27
N GLU A 189 19.87 33.28 54.28
CA GLU A 189 18.44 32.94 54.40
C GLU A 189 18.19 31.44 54.64
N LYS A 190 18.98 30.56 54.02
CA LYS A 190 18.78 29.10 54.10
C LYS A 190 19.43 28.43 55.30
N PHE A 191 20.49 29.02 55.87
CA PHE A 191 21.33 28.31 56.86
C PHE A 191 21.66 29.12 58.12
N GLU A 192 21.53 30.46 58.12
CA GLU A 192 21.93 31.31 59.24
C GLU A 192 20.78 31.58 60.22
N HIS A 193 21.05 31.43 61.52
CA HIS A 193 20.05 31.62 62.59
C HIS A 193 18.79 30.74 62.47
N LEU A 194 18.87 29.64 61.74
CA LEU A 194 17.80 28.66 61.59
C LEU A 194 18.18 27.36 62.30
N PRO A 195 17.23 26.72 63.02
CA PRO A 195 17.43 25.36 63.49
C PRO A 195 17.75 24.41 62.32
N VAL A 196 18.53 23.36 62.60
CA VAL A 196 18.89 22.35 61.60
C VAL A 196 17.64 21.76 60.94
N SER A 197 16.55 21.56 61.67
CA SER A 197 15.29 21.07 61.09
C SER A 197 14.68 21.99 60.05
N ALA A 198 14.77 23.31 60.24
CA ALA A 198 14.34 24.28 59.24
C ALA A 198 15.26 24.27 58.02
N SER A 199 16.58 24.20 58.24
CA SER A 199 17.57 24.14 57.16
C SER A 199 17.38 22.88 56.30
N LEU A 200 17.12 21.72 56.91
CA LEU A 200 16.83 20.47 56.21
C LEU A 200 15.52 20.55 55.42
N ALA A 201 14.46 21.09 56.01
CA ALA A 201 13.19 21.29 55.30
C ALA A 201 13.35 22.18 54.06
N LEU A 202 14.15 23.25 54.15
CA LEU A 202 14.47 24.12 53.01
C LEU A 202 15.32 23.41 51.95
N MET A 203 16.25 22.53 52.35
CA MET A 203 16.99 21.69 51.40
C MET A 203 16.10 20.68 50.70
N SER A 204 15.17 20.04 51.42
CA SER A 204 14.15 19.17 50.81
C SER A 204 13.22 19.95 49.88
N GLN A 205 12.88 21.21 50.21
CA GLN A 205 12.15 22.07 49.29
C GLN A 205 12.93 22.27 47.98
N LEU A 206 14.24 22.54 48.05
CA LEU A 206 15.09 22.64 46.85
C LEU A 206 15.11 21.33 46.05
N GLN A 207 15.19 20.17 46.70
CA GLN A 207 15.09 18.86 46.01
C GLN A 207 13.75 18.73 45.28
N SER A 208 12.65 19.11 45.91
CA SER A 208 11.31 19.10 45.30
C SER A 208 11.20 20.05 44.11
N GLU A 209 11.80 21.24 44.20
CA GLU A 209 11.84 22.21 43.11
C GLU A 209 12.63 21.68 41.90
N VAL A 210 13.78 21.03 42.15
CA VAL A 210 14.59 20.38 41.11
C VAL A 210 13.78 19.30 40.39
N ARG A 211 13.11 18.40 41.14
CA ARG A 211 12.26 17.34 40.58
C ARG A 211 11.02 17.86 39.85
N ASN A 212 10.45 18.98 40.31
CA ASN A 212 9.33 19.61 39.61
C ASN A 212 9.74 20.13 38.24
N VAL A 213 10.84 20.89 38.20
CA VAL A 213 11.34 21.46 36.95
C VAL A 213 11.80 20.35 36.01
N GLU A 214 12.44 19.29 36.53
CA GLU A 214 12.76 18.07 35.76
C GLU A 214 11.51 17.53 35.05
N SER A 215 10.43 17.31 35.80
CA SER A 215 9.18 16.78 35.27
C SER A 215 8.58 17.67 34.19
N ASP A 216 8.58 18.99 34.40
CA ASP A 216 8.01 19.95 33.46
C ASP A 216 8.81 20.02 32.15
N VAL A 217 10.15 20.00 32.23
CA VAL A 217 11.02 20.01 31.02
C VAL A 217 10.91 18.70 30.26
N VAL A 218 10.93 17.55 30.93
CA VAL A 218 10.78 16.25 30.24
C VAL A 218 9.40 16.16 29.56
N ARG A 219 8.35 16.66 30.21
CA ARG A 219 6.98 16.66 29.63
C ARG A 219 6.89 17.60 28.42
N TYR A 220 7.59 18.73 28.47
CA TYR A 220 7.76 19.62 27.33
C TYR A 220 8.48 18.93 26.16
N LEU A 221 9.64 18.32 26.42
CA LEU A 221 10.41 17.60 25.40
C LEU A 221 9.60 16.46 24.76
N TYR A 222 8.83 15.72 25.56
CA TYR A 222 7.96 14.66 25.07
C TYR A 222 6.85 15.22 24.17
N GLY A 223 6.21 16.34 24.54
CA GLY A 223 5.21 17.00 23.71
C GLY A 223 5.76 17.48 22.35
N LYS A 224 7.02 17.92 22.31
CA LYS A 224 7.69 18.36 21.08
C LYS A 224 7.95 17.21 20.09
N ILE A 225 7.90 15.95 20.52
CA ILE A 225 8.00 14.80 19.61
C ILE A 225 6.84 14.81 18.62
N ASP A 226 5.61 15.07 19.08
CA ASP A 226 4.41 14.97 18.25
C ASP A 226 4.05 16.28 17.53
N GLU A 227 4.65 17.39 17.95
CA GLU A 227 4.56 18.66 17.24
C GLU A 227 5.18 18.52 15.84
N GLY A 228 4.35 18.66 14.79
CA GLY A 228 4.79 18.47 13.40
C GLY A 228 4.48 17.11 12.78
N ALA A 229 3.79 16.20 13.48
CA ALA A 229 3.29 14.96 12.89
C ALA A 229 2.06 15.19 12.00
N PHE A 230 1.98 14.46 10.87
CA PHE A 230 0.76 14.42 10.07
C PHE A 230 -0.36 13.73 10.85
N VAL A 231 -1.52 14.38 10.95
CA VAL A 231 -2.71 13.81 11.58
C VAL A 231 -3.45 12.96 10.56
N PHE A 232 -3.67 11.69 10.86
CA PHE A 232 -4.49 10.80 10.02
C PHE A 232 -5.75 10.41 10.77
N ASN A 233 -6.92 10.58 10.14
CA ASN A 233 -8.21 10.29 10.78
C ASN A 233 -8.96 9.11 10.15
N LYS A 234 -8.44 8.56 9.06
CA LYS A 234 -9.03 7.40 8.39
C LYS A 234 -7.94 6.45 7.93
N ILE A 235 -8.05 5.18 8.34
CA ILE A 235 -7.16 4.09 7.94
C ILE A 235 -7.98 3.08 7.14
N GLU A 236 -7.50 2.69 5.96
CA GLU A 236 -8.11 1.65 5.14
C GLU A 236 -7.05 0.76 4.50
N ALA A 237 -7.40 -0.50 4.23
CA ALA A 237 -6.54 -1.38 3.44
C ALA A 237 -6.74 -1.08 1.94
N ILE A 238 -5.62 -0.98 1.22
CA ILE A 238 -5.58 -0.83 -0.24
C ILE A 238 -4.87 -2.06 -0.82
N VAL A 239 -5.41 -2.57 -1.93
CA VAL A 239 -4.82 -3.67 -2.70
C VAL A 239 -4.31 -3.09 -4.01
N ILE A 240 -3.02 -3.30 -4.29
CA ILE A 240 -2.34 -2.84 -5.50
C ILE A 240 -1.97 -4.07 -6.33
N PRO A 241 -2.81 -4.47 -7.29
CA PRO A 241 -2.50 -5.59 -8.18
C PRO A 241 -1.43 -5.19 -9.20
N ARG A 242 -0.56 -6.14 -9.58
CA ARG A 242 0.32 -5.94 -10.76
C ARG A 242 -0.47 -5.94 -12.07
N SER A 243 -1.53 -6.74 -12.15
CA SER A 243 -2.50 -6.74 -13.24
C SER A 243 -3.86 -7.21 -12.72
N GLU A 244 -4.94 -6.53 -13.12
CA GLU A 244 -6.32 -6.96 -12.84
C GLU A 244 -6.80 -8.07 -13.79
N TYR A 245 -6.07 -8.32 -14.88
CA TYR A 245 -6.37 -9.38 -15.86
C TYR A 245 -5.28 -10.45 -15.82
N VAL A 246 -5.69 -11.70 -15.53
CA VAL A 246 -4.81 -12.88 -15.50
C VAL A 246 -5.39 -14.00 -16.35
N ILE A 247 -4.53 -14.75 -17.03
CA ILE A 247 -4.95 -15.90 -17.83
C ILE A 247 -5.02 -17.13 -16.91
N ARG A 248 -5.94 -18.05 -17.19
CA ARG A 248 -6.04 -19.31 -16.42
C ARG A 248 -4.71 -20.06 -16.44
N GLY A 249 -4.09 -20.23 -15.28
CA GLY A 249 -2.78 -20.87 -15.13
C GLY A 249 -1.70 -19.92 -14.64
N ASP A 250 -1.91 -18.60 -14.79
CA ASP A 250 -1.04 -17.57 -14.23
C ASP A 250 -1.29 -17.35 -12.74
N GLU A 251 -0.31 -16.76 -12.06
CA GLU A 251 -0.41 -16.31 -10.68
C GLU A 251 -0.96 -14.87 -10.62
N TYR A 252 -1.98 -14.65 -9.78
CA TYR A 252 -2.43 -13.30 -9.45
C TYR A 252 -1.56 -12.74 -8.32
N TYR A 253 -0.82 -11.68 -8.62
CA TYR A 253 0.06 -10.98 -7.67
C TYR A 253 -0.52 -9.62 -7.29
N ALA A 254 -0.61 -9.34 -5.99
CA ALA A 254 -1.03 -8.05 -5.47
C ALA A 254 -0.33 -7.73 -4.14
N GLU A 255 0.06 -6.46 -3.98
CA GLU A 255 0.56 -5.91 -2.72
C GLU A 255 -0.61 -5.38 -1.89
N ILE A 256 -0.63 -5.67 -0.59
CA ILE A 256 -1.68 -5.21 0.32
C ILE A 256 -1.03 -4.30 1.36
N MET A 257 -1.48 -3.06 1.42
CA MET A 257 -0.95 -2.05 2.34
C MET A 257 -2.07 -1.34 3.11
N LEU A 258 -1.74 -0.83 4.30
CA LEU A 258 -2.61 0.10 5.01
C LEU A 258 -2.30 1.53 4.55
N ALA A 259 -3.35 2.25 4.16
CA ALA A 259 -3.28 3.66 3.83
C ALA A 259 -3.98 4.47 4.91
N ALA A 260 -3.23 5.38 5.52
CA ALA A 260 -3.74 6.38 6.44
C ALA A 260 -3.88 7.71 5.70
N ARG A 261 -5.02 8.40 5.88
CA ARG A 261 -5.27 9.72 5.28
C ARG A 261 -6.02 10.64 6.22
N ASP A 262 -5.96 11.93 5.93
CA ASP A 262 -6.79 12.95 6.53
C ASP A 262 -7.95 13.31 5.60
N THR A 263 -9.17 13.26 6.13
CA THR A 263 -10.39 13.70 5.44
C THR A 263 -10.73 15.17 5.69
N THR A 264 -10.13 15.79 6.71
CA THR A 264 -10.33 17.21 7.06
C THR A 264 -9.39 18.13 6.29
N GLN A 265 -8.14 17.72 6.07
CA GLN A 265 -7.17 18.40 5.22
C GLN A 265 -6.79 17.51 4.03
N PRO A 266 -7.67 17.41 3.00
CA PRO A 266 -7.38 16.60 1.83
C PRO A 266 -6.16 17.11 1.05
N PRO A 267 -5.38 16.20 0.43
CA PRO A 267 -4.26 16.60 -0.40
C PRO A 267 -4.71 17.27 -1.70
N VAL A 268 -3.84 18.10 -2.27
CA VAL A 268 -4.01 18.62 -3.64
C VAL A 268 -3.31 17.67 -4.59
N VAL A 269 -4.03 17.12 -5.57
CA VAL A 269 -3.49 16.15 -6.53
C VAL A 269 -3.54 16.74 -7.93
N THR A 270 -2.39 16.80 -8.60
CA THR A 270 -2.26 17.35 -9.96
C THR A 270 -1.73 16.28 -10.90
N VAL A 271 -2.41 16.01 -12.01
CA VAL A 271 -1.95 15.08 -13.06
C VAL A 271 -1.93 15.81 -14.39
N ASN A 272 -0.82 15.73 -15.12
CA ASN A 272 -0.61 16.45 -16.39
C ASN A 272 -0.95 17.96 -16.32
N GLY A 273 -0.63 18.61 -15.19
CA GLY A 273 -0.89 20.04 -14.96
C GLY A 273 -2.34 20.41 -14.62
N LYS A 274 -3.22 19.42 -14.41
CA LYS A 274 -4.62 19.63 -14.00
C LYS A 274 -4.89 19.07 -12.61
N GLU A 275 -5.50 19.89 -11.76
CA GLU A 275 -5.95 19.46 -10.43
C GLU A 275 -7.14 18.48 -10.53
N LEU A 276 -7.07 17.40 -9.76
CA LEU A 276 -8.10 16.37 -9.72
C LEU A 276 -9.17 16.70 -8.67
N PRO A 277 -10.44 16.32 -8.90
CA PRO A 277 -11.45 16.38 -7.86
C PRO A 277 -11.08 15.42 -6.72
N ILE A 278 -11.20 15.90 -5.48
CA ILE A 278 -10.95 15.11 -4.28
C ILE A 278 -12.25 14.59 -3.70
N GLU A 279 -12.34 13.28 -3.47
CA GLU A 279 -13.46 12.62 -2.80
C GLU A 279 -12.95 11.83 -1.58
N ASN A 280 -13.41 12.19 -0.38
CA ASN A 280 -13.00 11.55 0.88
C ASN A 280 -11.48 11.45 1.07
N GLY A 281 -10.73 12.48 0.67
CA GLY A 281 -9.26 12.50 0.73
C GLY A 281 -8.56 11.68 -0.36
N ARG A 282 -9.25 11.36 -1.48
CA ARG A 282 -8.69 10.68 -2.65
C ARG A 282 -8.82 11.53 -3.90
N GLY A 283 -7.73 11.70 -4.66
CA GLY A 283 -7.79 12.31 -5.99
C GLY A 283 -8.38 11.35 -7.00
N ILE A 284 -9.43 11.78 -7.71
CA ILE A 284 -10.14 10.93 -8.68
C ILE A 284 -9.62 11.22 -10.10
N LEU A 285 -8.77 10.34 -10.60
CA LEU A 285 -8.25 10.39 -11.97
C LEU A 285 -9.17 9.62 -12.93
N ARG A 286 -9.54 10.24 -14.06
CA ARG A 286 -10.31 9.60 -15.13
C ARG A 286 -9.68 9.92 -16.48
N ILE A 287 -9.05 8.93 -17.10
CA ILE A 287 -8.43 9.05 -18.43
C ILE A 287 -9.25 8.23 -19.43
N PRO A 288 -9.79 8.83 -20.51
CA PRO A 288 -10.53 8.10 -21.52
C PRO A 288 -9.61 7.21 -22.36
N ALA A 289 -9.99 5.95 -22.55
CA ALA A 289 -9.23 4.93 -23.27
C ALA A 289 -9.51 4.94 -24.80
N ASN A 290 -9.09 6.00 -25.50
CA ASN A 290 -9.45 6.22 -26.91
C ASN A 290 -8.55 5.49 -27.94
N SER A 291 -7.39 5.00 -27.54
CA SER A 291 -6.42 4.35 -28.42
C SER A 291 -5.78 3.17 -27.71
N THR A 292 -5.55 2.09 -28.45
CA THR A 292 -4.92 0.87 -27.94
C THR A 292 -3.47 1.08 -27.54
N GLY A 293 -2.94 0.17 -26.72
CA GLY A 293 -1.55 0.16 -26.25
C GLY A 293 -1.41 0.61 -24.80
N GLU A 294 -0.18 0.57 -24.31
CA GLU A 294 0.19 1.04 -22.97
C GLU A 294 0.04 2.56 -22.88
N LYS A 295 -0.48 3.01 -21.74
CA LYS A 295 -0.71 4.41 -21.42
C LYS A 295 -0.10 4.69 -20.07
N GLU A 296 0.77 5.69 -20.04
CA GLU A 296 1.38 6.18 -18.81
C GLU A 296 0.77 7.51 -18.41
N TRP A 297 0.79 7.80 -17.11
CA TRP A 297 0.47 9.11 -16.58
C TRP A 297 1.41 9.43 -15.41
N SER A 298 1.68 10.71 -15.22
CA SER A 298 2.45 11.22 -14.09
C SER A 298 1.78 12.45 -13.50
N GLY A 299 2.07 12.70 -12.24
CA GLY A 299 1.51 13.77 -11.47
C GLY A 299 2.25 13.98 -10.16
N GLU A 300 1.69 14.86 -9.35
CA GLU A 300 2.22 15.27 -8.06
C GLU A 300 1.08 15.29 -7.04
N ILE A 301 1.37 14.80 -5.85
CA ILE A 301 0.52 14.90 -4.66
C ILE A 301 1.18 15.89 -3.71
N ALA A 302 0.46 16.94 -3.32
CA ALA A 302 0.88 17.92 -2.34
C ALA A 302 0.03 17.79 -1.06
N VAL A 303 0.69 17.51 0.06
CA VAL A 303 0.08 17.42 1.39
C VAL A 303 0.56 18.60 2.22
N MET A 304 -0.37 19.29 2.90
CA MET A 304 -0.02 20.37 3.82
C MET A 304 0.55 19.77 5.11
N GLY A 305 1.78 20.15 5.44
CA GLY A 305 2.42 19.83 6.71
C GLY A 305 1.85 20.68 7.85
N PRO A 306 2.07 20.28 9.11
CA PRO A 306 1.60 21.05 10.26
C PRO A 306 2.26 22.43 10.40
N ASP A 307 3.41 22.62 9.76
CA ASP A 307 4.13 23.89 9.59
C ASP A 307 3.49 24.82 8.54
N GLY A 308 2.39 24.38 7.90
CA GLY A 308 1.71 25.11 6.84
C GLY A 308 2.40 25.02 5.47
N THR A 309 3.50 24.26 5.34
CA THR A 309 4.20 24.08 4.06
C THR A 309 3.68 22.87 3.31
N TYR A 310 3.70 22.89 1.97
CA TYR A 310 3.29 21.73 1.18
C TYR A 310 4.46 20.79 0.94
N LYS A 311 4.34 19.54 1.44
CA LYS A 311 5.23 18.43 1.05
C LYS A 311 4.69 17.78 -0.22
N ARG A 312 5.53 17.77 -1.26
CA ARG A 312 5.20 17.24 -2.58
C ARG A 312 5.83 15.86 -2.80
N ARG A 313 5.10 14.99 -3.49
CA ARG A 313 5.52 13.65 -3.90
C ARG A 313 5.07 13.37 -5.32
N ASP A 314 5.99 12.90 -6.13
CA ASP A 314 5.68 12.45 -7.48
C ASP A 314 4.89 11.15 -7.44
N VAL A 315 3.94 11.02 -8.35
CA VAL A 315 3.15 9.80 -8.54
C VAL A 315 3.04 9.51 -10.04
N SER A 316 3.15 8.24 -10.39
CA SER A 316 2.94 7.78 -11.76
C SER A 316 2.22 6.44 -11.76
N GLY A 317 1.66 6.11 -12.92
CA GLY A 317 1.06 4.81 -13.14
C GLY A 317 0.91 4.53 -14.62
N GLU A 318 0.67 3.26 -14.93
CA GLU A 318 0.44 2.78 -16.29
C GLU A 318 -0.85 1.97 -16.37
N PHE A 319 -1.49 1.96 -17.53
CA PHE A 319 -2.62 1.10 -17.83
C PHE A 319 -2.62 0.68 -19.30
N LEU A 320 -3.07 -0.54 -19.58
CA LEU A 320 -3.12 -1.09 -20.93
C LEU A 320 -4.53 -0.94 -21.52
N VAL A 321 -4.63 -0.36 -22.71
CA VAL A 321 -5.88 -0.29 -23.47
C VAL A 321 -5.87 -1.36 -24.56
N SER A 322 -6.74 -2.36 -24.43
CA SER A 322 -6.91 -3.43 -25.41
C SER A 322 -8.15 -3.21 -26.27
N GLN A 323 -8.07 -3.59 -27.55
CA GLN A 323 -9.25 -3.59 -28.41
C GLN A 323 -10.18 -4.75 -28.02
N PRO A 324 -11.50 -4.52 -27.89
CA PRO A 324 -12.45 -5.61 -27.72
C PRO A 324 -12.37 -6.56 -28.93
N SER A 325 -12.19 -7.86 -28.68
CA SER A 325 -12.26 -8.89 -29.72
C SER A 325 -13.49 -9.76 -29.49
N VAL A 326 -14.23 -10.04 -30.56
CA VAL A 326 -15.39 -10.94 -30.54
C VAL A 326 -15.17 -11.99 -31.63
N VAL A 327 -15.24 -13.27 -31.24
CA VAL A 327 -15.18 -14.39 -32.17
C VAL A 327 -16.60 -14.85 -32.48
N ILE A 328 -17.09 -14.54 -33.69
CA ILE A 328 -18.41 -14.97 -34.17
C ILE A 328 -18.21 -16.09 -35.19
N SER A 329 -18.52 -17.32 -34.77
CA SER A 329 -18.30 -18.51 -35.60
C SER A 329 -19.60 -19.30 -35.79
N PRO A 330 -20.10 -19.47 -37.04
CA PRO A 330 -21.31 -20.25 -37.29
C PRO A 330 -21.10 -21.73 -36.97
N THR A 331 -21.85 -22.26 -35.99
CA THR A 331 -21.66 -23.62 -35.44
C THR A 331 -21.94 -24.75 -36.43
N LYS A 332 -22.76 -24.50 -37.47
CA LYS A 332 -23.05 -25.49 -38.53
C LYS A 332 -22.07 -25.44 -39.70
N MET A 333 -21.16 -24.48 -39.75
CA MET A 333 -20.15 -24.32 -40.80
C MET A 333 -18.76 -24.86 -40.42
N ASN A 334 -18.62 -25.47 -39.24
CA ASN A 334 -17.39 -26.16 -38.83
C ASN A 334 -17.17 -27.48 -39.62
N VAL A 335 -16.98 -27.36 -40.92
CA VAL A 335 -16.86 -28.48 -41.87
C VAL A 335 -15.60 -28.29 -42.70
N PHE A 336 -14.83 -29.36 -42.86
CA PHE A 336 -13.79 -29.43 -43.89
C PHE A 336 -14.19 -30.40 -44.99
N TYR A 337 -13.97 -30.00 -46.22
CA TYR A 337 -14.23 -30.79 -47.42
C TYR A 337 -12.96 -31.51 -47.86
N VAL A 338 -13.07 -32.83 -48.08
CA VAL A 338 -12.00 -33.64 -48.68
C VAL A 338 -11.83 -33.26 -50.15
N GLY A 339 -10.58 -33.16 -50.61
CA GLY A 339 -10.23 -32.93 -52.02
C GLY A 339 -10.06 -31.47 -52.40
N VAL A 340 -10.19 -30.53 -51.45
CA VAL A 340 -9.97 -29.09 -51.63
C VAL A 340 -9.16 -28.51 -50.46
N GLU A 341 -8.41 -27.45 -50.70
CA GLU A 341 -7.73 -26.68 -49.64
C GLU A 341 -8.77 -25.86 -48.86
N ASN A 342 -9.01 -26.19 -47.59
CA ASN A 342 -9.94 -25.47 -46.73
C ASN A 342 -9.19 -24.34 -45.99
N PRO A 343 -9.45 -23.06 -46.27
CA PRO A 343 -8.78 -21.96 -45.59
C PRO A 343 -9.28 -21.83 -44.14
N VAL A 344 -8.35 -21.60 -43.21
CA VAL A 344 -8.62 -21.40 -41.78
C VAL A 344 -7.72 -20.28 -41.27
N GLU A 345 -8.28 -19.39 -40.46
CA GLU A 345 -7.54 -18.39 -39.71
C GLU A 345 -7.56 -18.76 -38.23
N VAL A 346 -6.40 -18.74 -37.57
CA VAL A 346 -6.27 -19.06 -36.14
C VAL A 346 -5.65 -17.88 -35.42
N SER A 347 -6.40 -17.28 -34.51
CA SER A 347 -5.94 -16.21 -33.65
C SER A 347 -6.33 -16.49 -32.20
N VAL A 348 -5.48 -16.07 -31.27
CA VAL A 348 -5.74 -16.11 -29.84
C VAL A 348 -5.56 -14.69 -29.31
N PRO A 349 -6.59 -14.08 -28.69
CA PRO A 349 -6.46 -12.75 -28.10
C PRO A 349 -5.31 -12.70 -27.10
N GLY A 350 -4.42 -11.73 -27.26
CA GLY A 350 -3.27 -11.53 -26.36
C GLY A 350 -2.03 -12.38 -26.67
N VAL A 351 -2.04 -13.22 -27.70
CA VAL A 351 -0.87 -14.03 -28.10
C VAL A 351 -0.48 -13.73 -29.55
N PRO A 352 0.77 -13.30 -29.83
CA PRO A 352 1.26 -13.12 -31.19
C PRO A 352 1.14 -14.39 -32.03
N SER A 353 0.80 -14.26 -33.32
CA SER A 353 0.58 -15.43 -34.20
C SER A 353 1.85 -16.25 -34.47
N GLU A 354 3.03 -15.69 -34.20
CA GLU A 354 4.32 -16.38 -34.29
C GLU A 354 4.59 -17.33 -33.13
N ASP A 355 4.01 -17.06 -31.95
CA ASP A 355 4.15 -17.89 -30.75
C ASP A 355 3.14 -19.05 -30.71
N LEU A 356 2.24 -19.13 -31.69
CA LEU A 356 1.21 -20.16 -31.78
C LEU A 356 1.73 -21.44 -32.47
N ASP A 357 1.72 -22.54 -31.73
CA ASP A 357 1.86 -23.91 -32.25
C ASP A 357 0.47 -24.49 -32.50
N VAL A 358 0.08 -24.50 -33.79
CA VAL A 358 -1.21 -25.00 -34.25
C VAL A 358 -1.02 -26.39 -34.85
N ARG A 359 -1.79 -27.37 -34.36
CA ARG A 359 -1.76 -28.76 -34.84
C ARG A 359 -3.15 -29.22 -35.23
N ILE A 360 -3.22 -30.17 -36.17
CA ILE A 360 -4.48 -30.76 -36.62
C ILE A 360 -4.41 -32.29 -36.65
N THR A 361 -5.52 -32.94 -36.32
CA THR A 361 -5.71 -34.39 -36.51
C THR A 361 -6.50 -34.69 -37.78
N ASN A 362 -6.31 -35.88 -38.36
CA ASN A 362 -7.07 -36.38 -39.52
C ASN A 362 -6.97 -35.53 -40.81
N ALA A 363 -6.00 -34.61 -40.87
CA ALA A 363 -5.76 -33.73 -42.00
C ALA A 363 -4.27 -33.36 -42.08
N ARG A 364 -3.87 -32.83 -43.24
CA ARG A 364 -2.62 -32.08 -43.40
C ARG A 364 -2.92 -30.59 -43.34
N MET A 365 -2.04 -29.82 -42.74
CA MET A 365 -2.18 -28.36 -42.62
C MET A 365 -0.91 -27.68 -43.09
N THR A 366 -1.06 -26.63 -43.86
CA THR A 366 0.05 -25.83 -44.41
C THR A 366 -0.17 -24.37 -44.07
N LYS A 367 0.83 -23.73 -43.46
CA LYS A 367 0.79 -22.29 -43.15
C LYS A 367 0.90 -21.49 -44.46
N LYS A 368 -0.03 -20.58 -44.70
CA LYS A 368 -0.09 -19.72 -45.90
C LYS A 368 0.20 -18.25 -45.60
N GLY A 369 0.07 -17.83 -44.33
CA GLY A 369 0.37 -16.49 -43.83
C GLY A 369 0.67 -16.50 -42.33
N SER A 370 0.74 -15.33 -41.68
CA SER A 370 1.05 -15.22 -40.24
C SER A 370 0.08 -16.02 -39.36
N ASN A 371 -1.22 -15.94 -39.66
CA ASN A 371 -2.31 -16.63 -38.95
C ASN A 371 -3.23 -17.46 -39.87
N GLN A 372 -2.88 -17.59 -41.15
CA GLN A 372 -3.67 -18.28 -42.16
C GLN A 372 -3.09 -19.66 -42.49
N TYR A 373 -3.97 -20.65 -42.59
CA TYR A 373 -3.65 -22.05 -42.82
C TYR A 373 -4.56 -22.63 -43.90
N ALA A 374 -4.02 -23.54 -44.72
CA ALA A 374 -4.79 -24.38 -45.61
C ALA A 374 -4.85 -25.80 -45.06
N VAL A 375 -6.07 -26.29 -44.84
CA VAL A 375 -6.34 -27.63 -44.28
C VAL A 375 -6.83 -28.55 -45.39
N MET A 376 -6.15 -29.69 -45.55
CA MET A 376 -6.50 -30.75 -46.50
C MET A 376 -6.80 -32.04 -45.71
N PRO A 377 -8.08 -32.38 -45.47
CA PRO A 377 -8.45 -33.58 -44.75
C PRO A 377 -8.06 -34.86 -45.50
N ASN A 378 -7.69 -35.90 -44.75
CA ASN A 378 -7.36 -37.20 -45.33
C ASN A 378 -8.64 -37.89 -45.86
N SER A 379 -8.56 -38.59 -46.98
CA SER A 379 -9.73 -39.25 -47.58
C SER A 379 -10.38 -40.31 -46.69
N ASN A 380 -9.61 -40.94 -45.78
CA ASN A 380 -10.11 -41.91 -44.80
C ASN A 380 -10.78 -41.27 -43.57
N ALA A 381 -10.76 -39.93 -43.47
CA ALA A 381 -11.36 -39.19 -42.36
C ALA A 381 -12.82 -38.79 -42.61
N ILE A 382 -13.39 -39.09 -43.77
CA ILE A 382 -14.80 -38.78 -44.09
C ILE A 382 -15.71 -39.36 -43.00
N GLY A 383 -16.58 -38.51 -42.44
CA GLY A 383 -17.49 -38.89 -41.34
C GLY A 383 -16.86 -38.85 -39.95
N ARG A 384 -15.55 -38.54 -39.83
CA ARG A 384 -14.84 -38.33 -38.56
C ARG A 384 -14.63 -36.84 -38.28
N GLU A 385 -14.19 -36.53 -37.07
CA GLU A 385 -13.81 -35.18 -36.67
C GLU A 385 -12.32 -34.94 -36.94
N ALA A 386 -11.98 -33.77 -37.49
CA ALA A 386 -10.63 -33.21 -37.46
C ALA A 386 -10.58 -32.18 -36.33
N VAL A 387 -9.56 -32.27 -35.47
CA VAL A 387 -9.43 -31.39 -34.30
C VAL A 387 -8.23 -30.49 -34.50
N ILE A 388 -8.48 -29.18 -34.53
CA ILE A 388 -7.43 -28.17 -34.44
C ILE A 388 -7.14 -27.93 -32.96
N SER A 389 -5.88 -28.04 -32.55
CA SER A 389 -5.42 -27.77 -31.19
C SER A 389 -4.36 -26.69 -31.23
N VAL A 390 -4.47 -25.71 -30.35
CA VAL A 390 -3.59 -24.54 -30.30
C VAL A 390 -2.84 -24.53 -28.98
N ARG A 391 -1.53 -24.34 -29.05
CA ARG A 391 -0.65 -24.14 -27.91
C ARG A 391 0.15 -22.87 -28.11
N ALA A 392 0.59 -22.25 -27.02
CA ALA A 392 1.62 -21.23 -27.06
C ALA A 392 2.68 -21.53 -26.01
N ASN A 393 3.87 -20.99 -26.22
CA ASN A 393 4.90 -20.99 -25.20
C ASN A 393 4.76 -19.70 -24.38
N ILE A 394 4.38 -19.82 -23.11
CA ILE A 394 4.25 -18.69 -22.19
C ILE A 394 5.19 -18.98 -21.03
N ASN A 395 6.16 -18.10 -20.77
CA ASN A 395 7.16 -18.27 -19.71
C ASN A 395 7.94 -19.60 -19.78
N ASP A 396 8.40 -19.98 -20.98
CA ASP A 396 9.12 -21.24 -21.27
C ASP A 396 8.35 -22.54 -20.97
N GLN A 397 7.03 -22.45 -20.74
CA GLN A 397 6.15 -23.59 -20.59
C GLN A 397 5.11 -23.64 -21.73
N SER A 398 5.01 -24.80 -22.38
CA SER A 398 4.00 -25.03 -23.42
C SER A 398 2.61 -25.19 -22.79
N GLN A 399 1.78 -24.17 -22.95
CA GLN A 399 0.41 -24.14 -22.45
C GLN A 399 -0.60 -24.42 -23.56
N SER A 400 -1.62 -25.23 -23.26
CA SER A 400 -2.73 -25.49 -24.18
C SER A 400 -3.74 -24.35 -24.13
N LEU A 401 -3.94 -23.68 -25.27
CA LEU A 401 -4.84 -22.53 -25.41
C LEU A 401 -6.27 -22.92 -25.82
N GLY A 402 -6.45 -24.15 -26.30
CA GLY A 402 -7.76 -24.70 -26.61
C GLY A 402 -7.76 -25.61 -27.83
N SER A 403 -8.95 -26.08 -28.19
CA SER A 403 -9.14 -26.90 -29.40
C SER A 403 -10.53 -26.69 -29.99
N GLN A 404 -10.64 -26.85 -31.31
CA GLN A 404 -11.90 -26.76 -32.04
C GLN A 404 -12.07 -27.96 -32.96
N LYS A 405 -13.28 -28.54 -32.94
CA LYS A 405 -13.63 -29.72 -33.73
C LYS A 405 -14.33 -29.35 -35.02
N PHE A 406 -13.89 -29.95 -36.12
CA PHE A 406 -14.44 -29.79 -37.46
C PHE A 406 -14.91 -31.14 -37.99
N ARG A 407 -16.07 -31.16 -38.63
CA ARG A 407 -16.61 -32.36 -39.28
C ARG A 407 -15.99 -32.52 -40.65
N VAL A 408 -15.45 -33.69 -40.97
CA VAL A 408 -14.89 -33.96 -42.29
C VAL A 408 -15.98 -34.53 -43.20
N LYS A 409 -16.29 -33.82 -44.28
CA LYS A 409 -17.30 -34.21 -45.27
C LYS A 409 -16.70 -34.32 -46.66
N ARG A 410 -17.42 -35.00 -47.54
CA ARG A 410 -17.19 -34.93 -48.98
C ARG A 410 -17.76 -33.63 -49.52
N VAL A 411 -17.15 -33.11 -50.58
CA VAL A 411 -17.81 -32.08 -51.40
C VAL A 411 -19.18 -32.61 -51.84
N PRO A 412 -20.22 -31.75 -51.92
CA PRO A 412 -21.52 -32.14 -52.46
C PRO A 412 -21.40 -32.76 -53.85
N ASP A 413 -22.39 -33.56 -54.24
CA ASP A 413 -22.39 -34.13 -55.58
C ASP A 413 -22.74 -33.04 -56.62
N PRO A 414 -22.06 -33.00 -57.77
CA PRO A 414 -22.37 -32.04 -58.82
C PRO A 414 -23.68 -32.42 -59.52
N VAL A 415 -24.20 -31.51 -60.33
CA VAL A 415 -25.37 -31.78 -61.16
C VAL A 415 -24.95 -31.93 -62.61
N ALA A 416 -25.45 -32.99 -63.26
CA ALA A 416 -25.25 -33.20 -64.68
C ALA A 416 -26.07 -32.21 -65.52
N THR A 417 -25.44 -31.66 -66.55
CA THR A 417 -26.06 -30.70 -67.45
C THR A 417 -25.65 -30.94 -68.90
N VAL A 418 -26.55 -30.64 -69.82
CA VAL A 418 -26.28 -30.60 -71.27
C VAL A 418 -26.85 -29.29 -71.79
N ALA A 419 -26.05 -28.52 -72.55
CA ALA A 419 -26.37 -27.14 -72.91
C ALA A 419 -26.72 -26.23 -71.70
N GLY A 420 -26.16 -26.52 -70.52
CA GLY A 420 -26.49 -25.82 -69.27
C GLY A 420 -27.85 -26.18 -68.66
N MET A 421 -28.58 -27.13 -69.24
CA MET A 421 -29.91 -27.56 -68.80
C MET A 421 -29.84 -28.88 -68.03
N ARG A 422 -30.71 -29.05 -67.03
CA ARG A 422 -30.85 -30.26 -66.19
C ARG A 422 -31.91 -31.25 -66.70
N GLY A 423 -32.52 -30.96 -67.84
CA GLY A 423 -33.67 -31.66 -68.40
C GLY A 423 -34.73 -30.69 -68.90
N GLY A 424 -35.89 -31.21 -69.29
CA GLY A 424 -37.02 -30.42 -69.78
C GLY A 424 -37.07 -30.31 -71.30
N SER A 425 -37.75 -29.29 -71.83
CA SER A 425 -37.87 -29.13 -73.29
C SER A 425 -36.60 -28.53 -73.89
N ILE A 426 -36.07 -29.14 -74.95
CA ILE A 426 -34.85 -28.69 -75.62
C ILE A 426 -34.99 -28.77 -77.14
N ASN A 427 -34.45 -27.77 -77.83
CA ASN A 427 -34.39 -27.80 -79.29
C ASN A 427 -33.48 -28.93 -79.77
N LYS A 428 -33.97 -29.76 -80.68
CA LYS A 428 -33.23 -30.93 -81.19
C LYS A 428 -31.85 -30.57 -81.75
N ASN A 429 -31.74 -29.47 -82.50
CA ASN A 429 -30.47 -29.04 -83.08
C ASN A 429 -29.50 -28.54 -82.01
N LEU A 430 -30.00 -27.88 -80.97
CA LEU A 430 -29.17 -27.44 -79.83
C LEU A 430 -28.57 -28.63 -79.08
N LEU A 431 -29.37 -29.69 -78.85
CA LEU A 431 -28.89 -30.92 -78.21
C LEU A 431 -27.82 -31.63 -79.08
N LEU A 432 -28.04 -31.72 -80.39
CA LEU A 432 -27.09 -32.33 -81.33
C LEU A 432 -25.77 -31.55 -81.47
N ALA A 433 -25.83 -30.23 -81.28
CA ALA A 433 -24.66 -29.35 -81.29
C ALA A 433 -23.76 -29.55 -80.07
N GLN A 434 -24.30 -30.06 -78.94
CA GLN A 434 -23.49 -30.32 -77.75
C GLN A 434 -22.46 -31.42 -78.01
N ARG A 435 -21.28 -31.25 -77.42
CA ARG A 435 -20.17 -32.19 -77.51
C ARG A 435 -20.10 -33.13 -76.32
N ALA A 436 -20.49 -32.66 -75.14
CA ALA A 436 -20.28 -33.40 -73.91
C ALA A 436 -21.40 -33.17 -72.89
N VAL A 437 -21.55 -34.12 -71.98
CA VAL A 437 -22.27 -33.97 -70.72
C VAL A 437 -21.32 -33.35 -69.70
N ILE A 438 -21.77 -32.31 -69.01
CA ILE A 438 -20.95 -31.54 -68.06
C ILE A 438 -21.49 -31.74 -66.65
N ALA A 439 -20.61 -32.08 -65.70
CA ALA A 439 -20.93 -32.09 -64.28
C ALA A 439 -20.55 -30.74 -63.67
N LYS A 440 -21.54 -29.99 -63.18
CA LYS A 440 -21.36 -28.64 -62.62
C LYS A 440 -21.83 -28.59 -61.17
N MET A 441 -21.05 -27.94 -60.31
CA MET A 441 -21.46 -27.60 -58.95
C MET A 441 -22.28 -26.31 -58.97
N ASP A 442 -23.43 -26.32 -58.30
CA ASP A 442 -24.23 -25.12 -58.07
C ASP A 442 -24.05 -24.66 -56.62
N ASN A 443 -23.85 -23.35 -56.43
CA ASN A 443 -23.76 -22.71 -55.12
C ASN A 443 -22.72 -23.35 -54.17
N PHE A 444 -21.52 -23.62 -54.68
CA PHE A 444 -20.42 -24.15 -53.87
C PHE A 444 -19.23 -23.19 -53.89
N ASP A 445 -18.71 -22.88 -52.70
CA ASP A 445 -17.74 -21.80 -52.49
C ASP A 445 -16.30 -22.15 -52.91
N PHE A 446 -16.02 -23.42 -53.22
CA PHE A 446 -14.71 -23.86 -53.68
C PHE A 446 -14.68 -24.00 -55.20
N ASP A 447 -13.57 -23.58 -55.79
CA ASP A 447 -13.29 -23.80 -57.21
C ASP A 447 -12.80 -25.23 -57.42
N LEU A 448 -13.67 -26.10 -57.93
CA LEU A 448 -13.31 -27.46 -58.34
C LEU A 448 -14.10 -27.93 -59.56
N THR A 449 -13.49 -28.85 -60.30
CA THR A 449 -14.09 -29.43 -61.51
C THR A 449 -14.37 -30.91 -61.33
N PHE A 450 -15.57 -31.34 -61.73
CA PHE A 450 -15.91 -32.75 -61.89
C PHE A 450 -15.82 -33.15 -63.35
N ARG A 451 -15.27 -34.34 -63.61
CA ARG A 451 -15.18 -34.89 -64.97
C ARG A 451 -16.18 -36.03 -65.12
N VAL A 452 -17.11 -35.92 -66.07
CA VAL A 452 -17.98 -37.05 -66.45
C VAL A 452 -17.11 -38.17 -67.05
N VAL A 453 -17.29 -39.38 -66.54
CA VAL A 453 -16.53 -40.58 -66.94
C VAL A 453 -17.37 -41.54 -67.76
N SER A 454 -18.68 -41.60 -67.58
CA SER A 454 -19.57 -42.40 -68.43
C SER A 454 -21.02 -41.92 -68.35
N PHE A 455 -21.81 -42.25 -69.36
CA PHE A 455 -23.26 -42.07 -69.40
C PHE A 455 -23.88 -42.90 -70.53
N THR A 456 -25.21 -43.07 -70.51
CA THR A 456 -25.96 -43.79 -71.54
C THR A 456 -27.07 -42.93 -72.10
N VAL A 457 -27.13 -42.73 -73.42
CA VAL A 457 -28.26 -42.06 -74.07
C VAL A 457 -29.29 -43.10 -74.46
N SER A 458 -30.54 -42.86 -74.07
CA SER A 458 -31.66 -43.74 -74.33
C SER A 458 -32.85 -42.97 -74.92
N THR A 459 -33.57 -43.57 -75.87
CA THR A 459 -34.81 -43.01 -76.44
C THR A 459 -35.79 -44.15 -76.74
N ILE A 460 -37.08 -43.85 -76.85
CA ILE A 460 -38.08 -44.83 -77.26
C ILE A 460 -38.22 -44.77 -78.78
N LYS A 461 -37.95 -45.89 -79.46
CA LYS A 461 -38.12 -46.04 -80.91
C LYS A 461 -38.99 -47.25 -81.19
N SER A 462 -40.08 -47.05 -81.93
CA SER A 462 -41.04 -48.13 -82.29
C SER A 462 -41.56 -48.93 -81.09
N GLY A 463 -41.73 -48.27 -79.93
CA GLY A 463 -42.22 -48.90 -78.69
C GLY A 463 -41.16 -49.57 -77.83
N TYR A 464 -39.89 -49.65 -78.27
CA TYR A 464 -38.79 -50.25 -77.51
C TYR A 464 -37.77 -49.20 -77.07
N LEU A 465 -37.18 -49.39 -75.89
CA LEU A 465 -36.09 -48.57 -75.38
C LEU A 465 -34.80 -48.93 -76.13
N GLN A 466 -34.21 -47.96 -76.82
CA GLN A 466 -32.88 -48.09 -77.42
C GLN A 466 -31.89 -47.28 -76.60
N SER A 467 -30.77 -47.90 -76.22
CA SER A 467 -29.76 -47.33 -75.32
C SER A 467 -28.35 -47.51 -75.87
N VAL A 468 -27.54 -46.45 -75.85
CA VAL A 468 -26.14 -46.45 -76.30
C VAL A 468 -25.27 -45.81 -75.22
N SER A 469 -24.27 -46.53 -74.73
CA SER A 469 -23.33 -46.07 -73.69
C SER A 469 -22.16 -45.26 -74.25
N SER A 470 -21.59 -44.40 -73.40
CA SER A 470 -20.33 -43.70 -73.61
C SER A 470 -19.44 -43.91 -72.38
N GLU A 471 -18.16 -44.19 -72.62
CA GLU A 471 -17.11 -44.32 -71.59
C GLU A 471 -16.31 -43.00 -71.40
N SER A 472 -16.89 -41.87 -71.79
CA SER A 472 -16.30 -40.56 -71.60
C SER A 472 -17.37 -39.49 -71.37
N ALA A 473 -16.97 -38.25 -71.16
CA ALA A 473 -17.89 -37.10 -71.14
C ALA A 473 -18.50 -36.78 -72.52
N VAL A 474 -17.94 -37.31 -73.62
CA VAL A 474 -18.29 -36.94 -74.99
C VAL A 474 -19.50 -37.74 -75.49
N ILE A 475 -20.41 -37.04 -76.20
CA ILE A 475 -21.55 -37.65 -76.89
C ILE A 475 -21.06 -38.30 -78.18
N THR A 476 -21.20 -39.62 -78.28
CA THR A 476 -20.68 -40.42 -79.40
C THR A 476 -21.50 -40.21 -80.68
N THR A 477 -20.94 -40.58 -81.83
CA THR A 477 -21.63 -40.50 -83.12
C THR A 477 -22.92 -41.31 -83.13
N GLU A 478 -22.88 -42.52 -82.56
CA GLU A 478 -24.04 -43.42 -82.43
C GLU A 478 -25.14 -42.80 -81.55
N GLN A 479 -24.77 -42.16 -80.43
CA GLN A 479 -25.72 -41.42 -79.59
C GLN A 479 -26.34 -40.23 -80.33
N LYS A 480 -25.55 -39.50 -81.14
CA LYS A 480 -26.06 -38.41 -81.97
C LYS A 480 -27.01 -38.93 -83.05
N GLU A 481 -26.74 -40.07 -83.65
CA GLU A 481 -27.65 -40.72 -84.61
C GLU A 481 -28.96 -41.14 -83.96
N LEU A 482 -28.91 -41.67 -82.75
CA LEU A 482 -30.09 -42.02 -81.95
C LEU A 482 -30.98 -40.78 -81.71
N ILE A 483 -30.38 -39.64 -81.38
CA ILE A 483 -31.09 -38.36 -81.20
C ILE A 483 -31.60 -37.82 -82.55
N ARG A 484 -30.80 -37.88 -83.63
CA ARG A 484 -31.21 -37.43 -84.99
C ARG A 484 -32.43 -38.19 -85.49
N ASN A 485 -32.53 -39.48 -85.18
CA ASN A 485 -33.63 -40.33 -85.60
C ASN A 485 -34.87 -40.23 -84.67
N SER A 486 -34.80 -39.48 -83.58
CA SER A 486 -35.93 -39.23 -82.68
C SER A 486 -36.81 -38.08 -83.21
N GLY A 487 -38.12 -38.23 -83.10
CA GLY A 487 -39.09 -37.22 -83.54
C GLY A 487 -39.22 -36.04 -82.56
N VAL A 488 -39.84 -34.95 -83.01
CA VAL A 488 -40.28 -33.88 -82.09
C VAL A 488 -41.30 -34.47 -81.11
N GLY A 489 -41.21 -34.09 -79.83
CA GLY A 489 -42.00 -34.65 -78.74
C GLY A 489 -41.45 -35.94 -78.13
N SER A 490 -40.42 -36.57 -78.72
CA SER A 490 -39.78 -37.75 -78.13
C SER A 490 -38.94 -37.37 -76.90
N ALA A 491 -38.91 -38.26 -75.91
CA ALA A 491 -38.07 -38.13 -74.72
C ALA A 491 -36.70 -38.79 -74.96
N VAL A 492 -35.63 -38.00 -74.87
CA VAL A 492 -34.25 -38.46 -74.84
C VAL A 492 -33.76 -38.43 -73.41
N MET A 493 -33.39 -39.59 -72.88
CA MET A 493 -32.88 -39.76 -71.52
C MET A 493 -31.37 -39.96 -71.56
N ILE A 494 -30.64 -39.21 -70.74
CA ILE A 494 -29.22 -39.42 -70.50
C ILE A 494 -29.11 -40.01 -69.11
N ASN A 495 -28.86 -41.30 -69.04
CA ASN A 495 -28.93 -42.13 -67.84
C ASN A 495 -27.54 -42.53 -67.35
N ASN A 496 -27.47 -43.01 -66.10
CA ASN A 496 -26.27 -43.57 -65.47
C ASN A 496 -25.06 -42.64 -65.61
N ILE A 497 -25.26 -41.34 -65.36
CA ILE A 497 -24.22 -40.33 -65.55
C ILE A 497 -23.24 -40.45 -64.39
N MET A 498 -22.05 -40.97 -64.66
CA MET A 498 -20.99 -41.10 -63.66
C MET A 498 -19.99 -39.96 -63.79
N ALA A 499 -19.60 -39.33 -62.68
CA ALA A 499 -18.60 -38.27 -62.66
C ALA A 499 -17.54 -38.49 -61.58
N LYS A 500 -16.28 -38.16 -61.88
CA LYS A 500 -15.15 -38.27 -60.95
C LYS A 500 -14.77 -36.90 -60.41
N GLY A 501 -14.68 -36.80 -59.08
CA GLY A 501 -14.28 -35.58 -58.37
C GLY A 501 -12.77 -35.48 -58.12
N PRO A 502 -12.28 -34.33 -57.64
CA PRO A 502 -10.87 -34.13 -57.27
C PRO A 502 -10.46 -34.98 -56.06
N ASP A 503 -11.42 -35.43 -55.24
CA ASP A 503 -11.21 -36.40 -54.16
C ASP A 503 -10.92 -37.83 -54.67
N GLY A 504 -10.92 -38.04 -56.00
CA GLY A 504 -10.65 -39.31 -56.65
C GLY A 504 -11.85 -40.26 -56.69
N SER A 505 -12.98 -39.89 -56.10
CA SER A 505 -14.17 -40.73 -56.04
C SER A 505 -15.08 -40.54 -57.26
N THR A 506 -15.76 -41.62 -57.66
CA THR A 506 -16.78 -41.60 -58.71
C THR A 506 -18.16 -41.46 -58.08
N ARG A 507 -19.00 -40.59 -58.65
CA ARG A 507 -20.36 -40.25 -58.21
C ARG A 507 -21.34 -40.59 -59.31
N ASP A 508 -22.47 -41.17 -58.91
CA ASP A 508 -23.63 -41.34 -59.78
C ASP A 508 -24.47 -40.06 -59.69
N LEU A 509 -24.60 -39.36 -60.81
CA LEU A 509 -25.37 -38.12 -60.93
C LEU A 509 -26.82 -38.37 -61.38
N GLY A 510 -27.21 -39.64 -61.49
CA GLY A 510 -28.53 -40.07 -61.92
C GLY A 510 -28.75 -39.86 -63.42
N SER A 511 -29.93 -39.37 -63.76
CA SER A 511 -30.40 -39.25 -65.13
C SER A 511 -31.04 -37.90 -65.41
N ILE A 512 -30.86 -37.38 -66.62
CA ILE A 512 -31.54 -36.17 -67.11
C ILE A 512 -32.39 -36.53 -68.33
N SER A 513 -33.61 -36.01 -68.39
CA SER A 513 -34.54 -36.29 -69.49
C SER A 513 -34.90 -35.02 -70.24
N PHE A 514 -34.81 -35.09 -71.56
CA PHE A 514 -35.10 -34.00 -72.47
C PHE A 514 -36.26 -34.36 -73.39
N THR A 515 -37.25 -33.48 -73.51
CA THR A 515 -38.31 -33.57 -74.51
C THR A 515 -37.93 -32.73 -75.72
N LEU A 516 -37.80 -33.34 -76.89
CA LEU A 516 -37.38 -32.64 -78.10
C LEU A 516 -38.47 -31.69 -78.59
N ASN A 517 -38.12 -30.43 -78.84
CA ASN A 517 -38.97 -29.44 -79.50
C ASN A 517 -38.43 -28.97 -80.86
#